data_AF-A0A0L8FYX5-F1
#
_entry.id   AF-A0A0L8FYX5-F1
#
_cell.length_a   1.000
_cell.length_b   1.000
_cell.length_c   1.000
_cell.angle_alpha   90.00
_cell.angle_beta   90.00
_cell.angle_gamma   90.00
#
_symmetry.space_group_name_H-M   'P 1'
#
loop_
_entity.id
_entity.type
_entity.pdbx_description
1 polymer ?
#
loop_
_entity_poly.entity_id
_entity_poly.type
_entity_poly.pdbx_seq_one_letter_code
_entity_poly.pdbx_strand_id
1 'polypeptide(L)'
;MKQPRDTEKWLPCCPYFVQEVALKSGVTRTGRFVNVYETKDLTQQFELVVCTKASINKPCRFIPKNMKSVCVQRYAYQHAIVTEMDYRRLHYDFIKVKAGCECVVTH
;
A
#
# COMPACT_ATOMS: atom_id res chain seq x y z
N MET A 1 12.25 -11.83 13.48
CA MET A 1 12.47 -10.39 13.73
C MET A 1 13.22 -9.84 12.51
N LYS A 2 12.55 -9.15 11.57
CA LYS A 2 13.25 -8.52 10.43
C LYS A 2 13.71 -7.12 10.86
N GLN A 3 15.02 -6.89 10.82
CA GLN A 3 15.66 -5.61 11.14
C GLN A 3 15.24 -4.52 10.15
N PRO A 4 15.09 -3.26 10.61
CA PRO A 4 15.02 -2.10 9.73
C PRO A 4 16.37 -1.90 9.04
N ARG A 5 16.34 -1.58 7.74
CA ARG A 5 17.54 -1.13 7.01
C ARG A 5 17.93 0.25 7.55
N ASP A 6 18.82 0.30 8.53
CA ASP A 6 19.49 1.52 8.97
C ASP A 6 20.53 1.93 7.94
N THR A 7 20.41 3.13 7.36
CA THR A 7 21.55 4.00 7.01
C THR A 7 21.01 5.40 6.71
N GLU A 8 21.34 6.33 7.62
CA GLU A 8 20.93 7.74 7.67
C GLU A 8 19.48 7.99 8.14
N LYS A 9 19.34 8.75 9.23
CA LYS A 9 18.06 9.09 9.88
C LYS A 9 17.31 10.15 9.06
N TRP A 10 17.03 9.85 7.79
CA TRP A 10 16.15 10.64 6.95
C TRP A 10 14.76 10.60 7.54
N LEU A 11 14.34 11.72 8.15
CA LEU A 11 12.99 11.86 8.65
C LEU A 11 12.08 12.19 7.45
N PRO A 12 11.20 11.28 7.00
CA PRO A 12 10.34 11.56 5.86
C PRO A 12 9.33 12.66 6.21
N CYS A 13 8.94 13.46 5.20
CA CYS A 13 7.85 14.45 5.34
C CYS A 13 6.55 13.81 5.84
N CYS A 14 6.26 12.60 5.34
CA CYS A 14 5.12 11.78 5.75
C CYS A 14 5.62 10.40 6.20
N PRO A 15 5.71 10.15 7.52
CA PRO A 15 6.21 8.88 8.04
C PRO A 15 5.37 7.67 7.61
N TYR A 16 6.05 6.66 7.11
CA TYR A 16 5.47 5.38 6.69
C TYR A 16 6.29 4.22 7.24
N PHE A 17 5.75 3.01 7.10
CA PHE A 17 6.48 1.77 7.32
C PHE A 17 6.21 0.81 6.17
N VAL A 18 7.13 -0.13 5.97
CA VAL A 18 7.00 -1.20 4.97
C VAL A 18 6.48 -2.46 5.67
N GLN A 19 5.52 -3.14 5.05
CA GLN A 19 4.90 -4.36 5.56
C GLN A 19 4.78 -5.40 4.46
N GLU A 20 5.35 -6.57 4.66
CA GLU A 20 5.05 -7.75 3.85
C GLU A 20 3.76 -8.41 4.37
N VAL A 21 2.82 -8.72 3.49
CA VAL A 21 1.53 -9.35 3.85
C VAL A 21 1.04 -10.30 2.77
N ALA A 22 0.43 -11.41 3.18
CA ALA A 22 -0.36 -12.26 2.31
C ALA A 22 -1.80 -11.71 2.25
N LEU A 23 -2.16 -11.08 1.14
CA LEU A 23 -3.52 -10.56 0.93
C LEU A 23 -4.43 -11.73 0.54
N LYS A 24 -5.62 -11.80 1.14
CA LYS A 24 -6.65 -12.79 0.78
C LYS A 24 -7.57 -12.30 -0.34
N SER A 25 -7.68 -10.99 -0.49
CA SER A 25 -8.52 -10.35 -1.49
C SER A 25 -7.91 -9.04 -1.96
N GLY A 26 -8.38 -8.57 -3.11
CA GLY A 26 -7.90 -7.35 -3.74
C GLY A 26 -9.01 -6.65 -4.51
N VAL A 27 -8.71 -5.42 -4.92
CA VAL A 27 -9.56 -4.63 -5.81
C VAL A 27 -8.81 -4.43 -7.11
N THR A 28 -9.42 -4.84 -8.22
CA THR A 28 -8.84 -4.71 -9.56
C THR A 28 -8.82 -3.26 -10.05
N ARG A 29 -8.14 -2.98 -11.17
CA ARG A 29 -8.17 -1.65 -11.82
C ARG A 29 -9.58 -1.19 -12.19
N THR A 30 -10.47 -2.13 -12.52
CA THR A 30 -11.87 -1.87 -12.87
C THR A 30 -12.77 -1.78 -11.62
N GLY A 31 -12.21 -1.82 -10.42
CA GLY A 31 -12.96 -1.71 -9.16
C GLY A 31 -13.64 -3.01 -8.72
N ARG A 32 -13.43 -4.13 -9.42
CA ARG A 32 -13.99 -5.43 -9.03
C ARG A 32 -13.24 -6.02 -7.85
N PHE A 33 -13.99 -6.59 -6.89
CA PHE A 33 -13.43 -7.37 -5.81
C PHE A 33 -13.07 -8.78 -6.31
N VAL A 34 -11.88 -9.24 -5.95
CA VAL A 34 -11.37 -10.56 -6.33
C VAL A 34 -10.70 -11.22 -5.13
N ASN A 35 -10.70 -12.55 -5.10
CA ASN A 35 -9.92 -13.32 -4.14
C ASN A 35 -8.52 -13.51 -4.70
N VAL A 36 -7.51 -13.31 -3.87
CA VAL A 36 -6.12 -13.62 -4.22
C VAL A 36 -5.95 -15.12 -4.04
N TYR A 37 -5.48 -15.79 -5.08
CA TYR A 37 -5.34 -17.24 -5.05
C TYR A 37 -4.26 -17.67 -4.04
N GLU A 38 -4.62 -18.63 -3.19
CA GLU A 38 -3.74 -19.28 -2.23
C GLU A 38 -4.03 -20.79 -2.17
N THR A 39 -3.00 -21.58 -1.95
CA THR A 39 -3.09 -23.01 -1.61
C THR A 39 -2.19 -23.31 -0.41
N LYS A 40 -2.12 -24.57 0.03
CA LYS A 40 -1.16 -24.98 1.07
C LYS A 40 0.29 -24.75 0.64
N ASP A 41 0.57 -24.82 -0.66
CA ASP A 41 1.92 -24.78 -1.22
C ASP A 41 2.23 -23.44 -1.91
N LEU A 42 1.23 -22.58 -2.09
CA LEU A 42 1.37 -21.29 -2.77
C LEU A 42 0.72 -20.17 -1.97
N THR A 43 1.53 -19.23 -1.50
CA THR A 43 1.08 -17.96 -0.91
C THR A 43 1.72 -16.80 -1.64
N GLN A 44 0.91 -15.85 -2.10
CA GLN A 44 1.41 -14.63 -2.74
C GLN A 44 1.64 -13.56 -1.66
N GLN A 45 2.88 -13.08 -1.55
CA GLN A 45 3.25 -12.01 -0.61
C GLN A 45 3.37 -10.68 -1.33
N PHE A 46 2.87 -9.63 -0.70
CA PHE A 46 2.88 -8.27 -1.21
C PHE A 46 3.63 -7.37 -0.24
N GLU A 47 4.54 -6.55 -0.77
CA GLU A 47 5.17 -5.48 0.00
C GLU A 47 4.29 -4.23 -0.08
N LEU A 48 3.83 -3.78 1.08
CA LEU A 48 3.01 -2.59 1.22
C LEU A 48 3.80 -1.46 1.86
N VAL A 49 3.67 -0.24 1.33
CA VAL A 49 4.17 0.98 1.95
C VAL A 49 3.01 1.72 2.59
N VAL A 50 2.94 1.72 3.91
CA VAL A 50 1.76 2.14 4.67
C VAL A 50 2.07 3.43 5.45
N CYS A 51 1.26 4.47 5.24
CA CYS A 51 1.31 5.67 6.09
C CYS A 51 1.12 5.28 7.56
N THR A 52 1.95 5.83 8.44
CA THR A 52 1.74 5.67 9.88
C THR A 52 0.43 6.34 10.32
N LYS A 53 -0.20 5.83 11.38
CA LYS A 53 -1.41 6.46 11.97
C LYS A 53 -1.18 7.92 12.39
N ALA A 54 0.05 8.25 12.78
CA ALA A 54 0.45 9.60 13.16
C ALA A 54 0.62 10.55 11.95
N SER A 55 0.70 10.02 10.73
CA SER A 55 0.93 10.81 9.51
C SER A 55 -0.33 10.96 8.66
N ILE A 56 -1.11 9.89 8.48
CA ILE A 56 -2.23 9.89 7.53
C ILE A 56 -3.25 10.99 7.87
N ASN A 57 -3.63 11.78 6.87
CA ASN A 57 -4.55 12.90 7.00
C ASN A 57 -4.06 13.99 7.98
N LYS A 58 -2.76 14.06 8.26
CA LYS A 58 -2.13 15.11 9.05
C LYS A 58 -1.31 16.04 8.16
N PRO A 59 -1.08 17.31 8.58
CA PRO A 59 -0.16 18.20 7.91
C PRO A 59 1.22 17.55 7.75
N CYS A 60 1.84 17.79 6.60
CA CYS A 60 3.15 17.23 6.34
C CYS A 60 4.19 17.86 7.26
N ARG A 61 5.23 17.08 7.61
CA ARG A 61 6.39 17.65 8.29
C ARG A 61 7.09 18.63 7.33
N PHE A 62 7.70 19.65 7.91
CA PHE A 62 8.53 20.64 7.22
C PHE A 62 7.80 21.58 6.24
N ILE A 63 6.48 21.47 6.10
CA ILE A 63 5.69 22.44 5.32
C ILE A 63 5.33 23.65 6.20
N PRO A 64 5.53 24.89 5.71
CA PRO A 64 5.12 26.11 6.42
C PRO A 64 3.64 26.11 6.80
N LYS A 65 3.32 26.61 8.01
CA LYS A 65 1.94 26.61 8.55
C LYS A 65 0.94 27.45 7.75
N ASN A 66 1.43 28.40 6.94
CA ASN A 66 0.60 29.21 6.06
C ASN A 66 0.19 28.47 4.77
N MET A 67 0.73 27.27 4.51
CA MET A 67 0.33 26.42 3.40
C MET A 67 -0.53 25.26 3.90
N LYS A 68 -1.57 24.92 3.15
CA LYS A 68 -2.37 23.73 3.43
C LYS A 68 -1.65 22.51 2.87
N SER A 69 -1.34 21.54 3.72
CA SER A 69 -0.74 20.28 3.31
C SER A 69 -1.35 19.10 4.04
N VAL A 70 -1.28 17.92 3.43
CA VAL A 70 -1.80 16.68 4.01
C VAL A 70 -1.03 15.45 3.51
N CYS A 71 -0.69 14.54 4.41
CA CYS A 71 -0.13 13.24 4.04
C CYS A 71 -1.24 12.28 3.58
N VAL A 72 -1.08 11.73 2.39
CA VAL A 72 -2.06 10.86 1.72
C VAL A 72 -1.43 9.51 1.39
N GLN A 73 -2.16 8.42 1.65
CA GLN A 73 -1.79 7.09 1.21
C GLN A 73 -1.91 6.99 -0.31
N ARG A 74 -0.79 6.66 -0.96
CA ARG A 74 -0.75 6.34 -2.39
C ARG A 74 -0.88 4.85 -2.61
N TYR A 75 -1.39 4.53 -3.79
CA TYR A 75 -1.66 3.17 -4.21
C TYR A 75 -1.05 2.93 -5.58
N ALA A 76 -0.62 1.70 -5.81
CA ALA A 76 -0.18 1.21 -7.11
C ALA A 76 -0.92 -0.08 -7.44
N TYR A 77 -0.70 -0.58 -8.64
CA TYR A 77 -1.29 -1.83 -9.12
C TYR A 77 -0.19 -2.88 -9.26
N GLN A 78 -0.33 -3.99 -8.56
CA GLN A 78 0.59 -5.13 -8.62
C GLN A 78 -0.13 -6.35 -9.19
N HIS A 79 0.61 -7.18 -9.92
CA HIS A 79 0.06 -8.44 -10.44
C HIS A 79 -0.24 -9.42 -9.31
N ALA A 80 -1.35 -10.14 -9.45
CA ALA A 80 -1.70 -11.27 -8.60
C ALA A 80 -2.42 -12.34 -9.44
N ILE A 81 -2.23 -13.60 -9.06
CA ILE A 81 -3.13 -14.68 -9.47
C ILE A 81 -4.39 -14.52 -8.63
N VAL A 82 -5.53 -14.35 -9.29
CA VAL A 82 -6.81 -14.07 -8.66
C VAL A 82 -7.89 -15.02 -9.16
N THR A 83 -8.96 -15.09 -8.39
CA THR A 83 -10.19 -15.78 -8.78
C THR A 83 -11.40 -14.92 -8.46
N GLU A 84 -12.44 -15.06 -9.27
CA GLU A 84 -13.76 -14.51 -8.96
C GLU A 84 -14.45 -15.36 -7.88
N MET A 85 -15.63 -14.92 -7.43
CA MET A 85 -16.39 -15.50 -6.31
C MET A 85 -16.75 -16.98 -6.50
N ASP A 86 -16.75 -17.48 -7.73
CA ASP A 86 -17.08 -18.87 -8.06
C ASP A 86 -15.90 -19.84 -7.89
N TYR A 87 -14.67 -19.35 -7.66
CA TYR A 87 -13.44 -20.14 -7.56
C TYR A 87 -13.12 -21.02 -8.79
N ARG A 88 -13.79 -20.79 -9.93
CA ARG A 88 -13.68 -21.69 -11.08
C ARG A 88 -12.58 -21.31 -12.05
N ARG A 89 -12.19 -20.03 -12.09
CA ARG A 89 -11.26 -19.50 -13.08
C ARG A 89 -10.17 -18.65 -12.44
N LEU A 90 -8.96 -19.20 -12.45
CA LEU A 90 -7.74 -18.48 -12.11
C LEU A 90 -7.30 -17.65 -13.30
N HIS A 91 -6.95 -16.39 -13.05
CA HIS A 91 -6.34 -15.52 -14.05
C HIS A 91 -5.41 -14.53 -13.37
N TYR A 92 -4.51 -13.93 -14.15
CA TYR A 92 -3.70 -12.80 -13.69
C TYR A 92 -4.50 -11.51 -13.84
N ASP A 93 -4.54 -10.71 -12.79
CA ASP A 93 -5.04 -9.34 -12.85
C ASP A 93 -4.15 -8.45 -11.98
N PHE A 94 -4.37 -7.15 -12.07
CA PHE A 94 -3.74 -6.14 -11.25
C PHE A 94 -4.60 -5.81 -10.04
N ILE A 95 -4.09 -6.06 -8.84
CA ILE A 95 -4.75 -5.62 -7.60
C ILE A 95 -4.14 -4.32 -7.08
N LYS A 96 -4.98 -3.47 -6.50
CA LYS A 96 -4.60 -2.22 -5.87
C LYS A 96 -3.93 -2.47 -4.52
N VAL A 97 -2.70 -2.00 -4.36
CA VAL A 97 -1.90 -2.15 -3.13
C VAL A 97 -1.44 -0.79 -2.61
N LYS A 98 -1.18 -0.70 -1.31
CA LYS A 98 -0.58 0.49 -0.68
C LYS A 98 0.89 0.61 -1.09
N ALA A 99 1.27 1.70 -1.73
CA ALA A 99 2.58 1.82 -2.38
C ALA A 99 3.36 3.10 -2.00
N GLY A 100 2.79 3.98 -1.18
CA GLY A 100 3.53 5.16 -0.70
C GLY A 100 2.74 6.01 0.29
N CYS A 101 3.45 6.90 0.97
CA CYS A 101 2.86 7.97 1.77
C CYS A 101 3.42 9.30 1.30
N GLU A 102 2.59 10.15 0.70
CA GLU A 102 3.04 11.35 0.00
C GLU A 102 2.43 12.60 0.60
N CYS A 103 3.20 13.70 0.60
CA CYS A 103 2.70 15.01 0.98
C CYS A 103 2.01 15.68 -0.21
N VAL A 104 0.74 16.06 -0.04
CA VAL A 104 0.00 16.88 -0.98
C VAL A 104 -0.09 18.30 -0.42
N VAL A 105 0.42 19.28 -1.17
CA VAL A 105 0.32 20.71 -0.84
C VAL A 105 -0.73 21.33 -1.75
N THR A 106 -1.65 22.11 -1.17
CA THR A 106 -2.69 22.83 -1.90
C THR A 106 -2.53 24.32 -1.66
N HIS A 107 -2.63 25.10 -2.74
CA HIS A 107 -2.63 26.56 -2.71
C HIS A 107 -3.93 27.11 -2.11
#